data_AF-A0A6M3IIX8-F1
#
_entry.id   AF-A0A6M3IIX8-F1
#
_cell.length_a   1.000
_cell.length_b   1.000
_cell.length_c   1.000
_cell.angle_alpha   90.00
_cell.angle_beta   90.00
_cell.angle_gamma   90.00
#
_symmetry.space_group_name_H-M   'P 1'
#
loop_
_entity.id
_entity.type
_entity.pdbx_description
1 polymer ?
#
loop_
_entity_poly.entity_id
_entity_poly.type
_entity_poly.pdbx_seq_one_letter_code
_entity_poly.pdbx_strand_id
1 'polypeptide(L)'
;MEEKRPQKPMSIEQAGNLLAEKKETMAEDMKAESKKAPISMADIKDRKAYLIYGVSLLNDVSESAKNTWCALIGKPAALYATKNVAQMLRKFMVLRINGYSIQQIGHHLKTPDTILERVEDLAIKVVGEAITKSQSNGTPIIGG
;
A
#
# COMPACT_ATOMS: atom_id res chain seq x y z
N MET A 1 -13.22 -11.29 52.03
CA MET A 1 -12.32 -11.98 51.08
C MET A 1 -13.20 -12.74 50.12
N GLU A 2 -13.35 -12.27 48.88
CA GLU A 2 -14.10 -12.99 47.84
C GLU A 2 -13.14 -13.94 47.12
N GLU A 3 -13.38 -15.25 47.27
CA GLU A 3 -12.68 -16.29 46.51
C GLU A 3 -13.05 -16.19 45.03
N LYS A 4 -12.09 -15.79 44.19
CA LYS A 4 -12.18 -15.97 42.74
C LYS A 4 -12.16 -17.46 42.43
N ARG A 5 -13.34 -18.02 42.10
CA ARG A 5 -13.44 -19.39 41.59
C ARG A 5 -12.57 -19.53 40.32
N PRO A 6 -11.79 -20.62 40.18
CA PRO A 6 -11.03 -20.86 38.96
C PRO A 6 -12.00 -21.08 37.80
N GLN A 7 -11.87 -20.28 36.73
CA GLN A 7 -12.56 -20.51 35.46
C GLN A 7 -12.14 -21.90 34.96
N LYS A 8 -13.08 -22.86 34.96
CA LYS A 8 -12.87 -24.16 34.34
C LYS A 8 -12.57 -23.93 32.85
N PRO A 9 -11.52 -24.56 32.29
CA PRO A 9 -11.29 -24.53 30.85
C PRO A 9 -12.53 -25.09 30.14
N MET A 10 -12.99 -24.39 29.10
CA MET A 10 -14.13 -24.80 28.29
C MET A 10 -13.87 -26.18 27.67
N SER A 11 -14.91 -27.01 27.56
CA SER A 11 -14.81 -28.26 26.81
C SER A 11 -14.70 -27.97 25.30
N ILE A 12 -14.17 -28.94 24.55
CA ILE A 12 -13.99 -28.83 23.10
C ILE A 12 -15.33 -28.57 22.39
N GLU A 13 -16.41 -29.20 22.86
CA GLU A 13 -17.77 -29.00 22.32
C GLU A 13 -18.31 -27.60 22.63
N GLN A 14 -18.04 -27.07 23.83
CA GLN A 14 -18.43 -25.71 24.19
C GLN A 14 -17.67 -24.67 23.36
N ALA A 15 -16.36 -24.89 23.14
CA ALA A 15 -15.55 -24.04 22.26
C ALA A 15 -16.04 -24.10 20.81
N GLY A 16 -16.41 -25.29 20.30
CA GLY A 16 -16.94 -25.47 18.95
C GLY A 16 -18.26 -24.73 18.72
N ASN A 17 -19.19 -24.81 19.69
CA ASN A 17 -20.46 -24.11 19.61
C ASN A 17 -20.28 -22.58 19.70
N LEU A 18 -19.38 -22.11 20.56
CA LEU A 18 -19.10 -20.68 20.73
C LEU A 18 -18.40 -20.07 19.50
N LEU A 19 -17.55 -20.86 18.81
CA LEU A 19 -16.94 -20.48 17.54
C LEU A 19 -17.96 -20.47 16.39
N ALA A 20 -18.92 -21.40 16.37
CA ALA A 20 -19.98 -21.42 15.39
C ALA A 20 -20.93 -20.22 15.55
N GLU A 21 -21.29 -19.88 16.80
CA GLU A 21 -22.18 -18.77 17.14
C GLU A 21 -21.54 -17.39 16.87
N LYS A 22 -20.21 -17.29 16.99
CA LYS A 22 -19.46 -16.04 16.73
C LYS A 22 -18.87 -15.95 15.32
N LYS A 23 -19.11 -16.93 14.45
CA LYS A 23 -18.46 -16.99 13.12
C LYS A 23 -18.81 -15.81 12.22
N GLU A 24 -20.06 -15.34 12.30
CA GLU A 24 -20.53 -14.21 11.49
C GLU A 24 -20.01 -12.87 12.03
N THR A 25 -19.93 -12.69 13.34
CA THR A 25 -19.40 -11.47 13.96
C THR A 25 -17.88 -11.38 13.90
N MET A 26 -17.15 -12.49 14.05
CA MET A 26 -15.68 -12.50 13.94
C MET A 26 -15.19 -12.11 12.55
N ALA A 27 -15.90 -12.49 11.49
CA ALA A 27 -15.52 -12.11 10.14
C ALA A 27 -15.73 -10.61 9.87
N GLU A 28 -16.77 -10.02 10.44
CA GLU A 28 -17.03 -8.57 10.37
C GLU A 28 -16.08 -7.77 11.28
N ASP A 29 -15.80 -8.28 12.49
CA ASP A 29 -14.85 -7.68 13.43
C ASP A 29 -13.42 -7.73 12.90
N MET A 30 -12.98 -8.85 12.31
CA MET A 30 -11.67 -8.92 11.64
C MET A 30 -11.60 -8.02 10.40
N LYS A 31 -12.71 -7.85 9.66
CA LYS A 31 -12.80 -6.85 8.58
C LYS A 31 -12.75 -5.42 9.12
N ALA A 32 -13.33 -5.17 10.29
CA ALA A 32 -13.32 -3.86 10.93
C ALA A 32 -11.94 -3.53 11.52
N GLU A 33 -11.25 -4.49 12.12
CA GLU A 33 -9.88 -4.37 12.63
C GLU A 33 -8.86 -4.22 11.50
N SER A 34 -8.96 -5.00 10.43
CA SER A 34 -8.10 -4.82 9.23
C SER A 34 -8.32 -3.49 8.52
N LYS A 35 -9.54 -2.92 8.61
CA LYS A 35 -9.83 -1.55 8.15
C LYS A 35 -9.34 -0.47 9.13
N LYS A 36 -9.07 -0.82 10.40
CA LYS A 36 -8.77 0.13 11.48
C LYS A 36 -7.36 0.04 12.05
N ALA A 37 -6.50 -0.87 11.61
CA ALA A 37 -5.09 -0.80 11.97
C ALA A 37 -4.43 0.30 11.12
N PRO A 38 -4.22 1.53 11.64
CA PRO A 38 -3.48 2.52 10.88
C PRO A 38 -2.07 1.96 10.70
N ILE A 39 -1.57 2.08 9.47
CA ILE A 39 -0.17 1.82 9.12
C ILE A 39 0.80 2.49 10.11
N SER A 40 0.37 3.52 10.85
CA SER A 40 1.15 4.20 11.89
C SER A 40 1.53 3.35 13.12
N MET A 41 0.84 2.24 13.39
CA MET A 41 1.15 1.34 14.52
C MET A 41 2.00 0.13 14.10
N ALA A 42 2.21 -0.08 12.80
CA ALA A 42 3.01 -1.18 12.27
C ALA A 42 4.52 -0.91 12.41
N ASP A 43 5.31 -1.98 12.55
CA ASP A 43 6.76 -1.88 12.56
C ASP A 43 7.27 -1.26 11.25
N ILE A 44 8.41 -0.57 11.32
CA ILE A 44 9.01 0.10 10.14
C ILE A 44 9.22 -0.90 8.99
N LYS A 45 9.56 -2.15 9.31
CA LYS A 45 9.73 -3.24 8.34
C LYS A 45 8.42 -3.57 7.63
N ASP A 46 7.32 -3.66 8.35
CA ASP A 46 6.02 -4.02 7.80
C ASP A 46 5.45 -2.87 6.96
N ARG A 47 5.61 -1.62 7.41
CA ARG A 47 5.29 -0.44 6.61
C ARG A 47 6.05 -0.42 5.28
N LYS A 48 7.35 -0.71 5.34
CA LYS A 48 8.19 -0.79 4.14
C LYS A 48 7.71 -1.90 3.20
N ALA A 49 7.43 -3.09 3.73
CA ALA A 49 6.93 -4.23 2.96
C ALA A 49 5.58 -3.90 2.29
N TYR A 50 4.65 -3.30 3.03
CA TYR A 50 3.36 -2.84 2.52
C TYR A 50 3.52 -1.83 1.37
N LEU A 51 4.38 -0.82 1.54
CA LEU A 51 4.63 0.17 0.49
C LEU A 51 5.28 -0.45 -0.75
N ILE A 52 6.26 -1.34 -0.57
CA ILE A 52 6.88 -2.06 -1.69
C ILE A 52 5.85 -2.92 -2.43
N TYR A 53 4.97 -3.61 -1.70
CA TYR A 53 3.87 -4.35 -2.29
C TYR A 53 2.93 -3.44 -3.08
N GLY A 54 2.48 -2.31 -2.49
CA GLY A 54 1.64 -1.33 -3.16
C GLY A 54 2.25 -0.82 -4.47
N VAL A 55 3.55 -0.51 -4.46
CA VAL A 55 4.27 -0.10 -5.67
C VAL A 55 4.36 -1.23 -6.70
N SER A 56 4.49 -2.50 -6.27
CA SER A 56 4.56 -3.66 -7.18
C SER A 56 3.28 -3.84 -8.01
N LEU A 57 2.13 -3.43 -7.48
CA LEU A 57 0.83 -3.49 -8.17
C LEU A 57 0.73 -2.53 -9.36
N LEU A 58 1.60 -1.51 -9.44
CA LEU A 58 1.58 -0.50 -10.49
C LEU A 58 2.14 -1.05 -11.82
N ASN A 59 1.34 -1.83 -12.53
CA ASN A 59 1.74 -2.42 -13.82
C ASN A 59 1.49 -1.51 -15.03
N ASP A 60 0.57 -0.56 -14.88
CA ASP A 60 0.18 0.37 -15.93
C ASP A 60 -0.33 1.67 -15.30
N VAL A 61 -0.36 2.77 -16.07
CA VAL A 61 -0.95 4.05 -15.64
C VAL A 61 -2.04 4.49 -16.60
N SER A 62 -2.94 5.36 -16.15
CA SER A 62 -3.90 6.02 -17.04
C SER A 62 -3.19 6.93 -18.04
N GLU A 63 -3.83 7.17 -19.19
CA GLU A 63 -3.31 8.10 -20.19
C GLU A 63 -3.15 9.53 -19.66
N SER A 64 -4.05 9.95 -18.77
CA SER A 64 -3.94 11.23 -18.06
C SER A 64 -2.67 11.32 -17.21
N ALA A 65 -2.35 10.26 -16.45
CA ALA A 65 -1.14 10.21 -15.64
C ALA A 65 0.12 10.18 -16.52
N LYS A 66 0.11 9.45 -17.64
CA LYS A 66 1.20 9.46 -18.63
C LYS A 66 1.47 10.86 -19.16
N ASN A 67 0.43 11.56 -19.60
CA ASN A 67 0.53 12.91 -20.15
C ASN A 67 1.04 13.89 -19.10
N THR A 68 0.55 13.79 -17.87
CA THR A 68 1.02 14.59 -16.73
C THR A 68 2.52 14.37 -16.48
N TRP A 69 2.95 13.12 -16.39
CA TRP A 69 4.35 12.77 -16.17
C TRP A 69 5.25 13.32 -17.29
N CYS A 70 4.84 13.13 -18.55
CA CYS A 70 5.58 13.62 -19.71
C CYS A 70 5.72 15.16 -19.70
N ALA A 71 4.65 15.87 -19.33
CA ALA A 71 4.68 17.32 -19.18
C ALA A 71 5.64 17.77 -18.07
N LEU A 72 5.69 17.07 -16.93
CA LEU A 72 6.61 17.39 -15.84
C LEU A 72 8.07 17.29 -16.25
N ILE A 73 8.43 16.28 -17.03
CA ILE A 73 9.82 16.04 -17.44
C ILE A 73 10.19 16.68 -18.79
N GLY A 74 9.30 17.48 -19.38
CA GLY A 74 9.53 18.16 -20.66
C GLY A 74 9.72 17.21 -21.84
N LYS A 75 9.02 16.06 -21.85
CA LYS A 75 9.08 15.08 -22.94
C LYS A 75 7.72 14.93 -23.63
N PRO A 76 7.69 14.65 -24.94
CA PRO A 76 6.43 14.40 -25.64
C PRO A 76 5.85 13.04 -25.27
N ALA A 77 4.53 13.00 -25.00
CA ALA A 77 3.82 11.80 -24.54
C ALA A 77 3.83 10.64 -25.54
N ALA A 78 3.98 10.92 -26.84
CA ALA A 78 4.04 9.92 -27.90
C ALA A 78 5.26 8.99 -27.80
N LEU A 79 6.34 9.41 -27.11
CA LEU A 79 7.55 8.61 -26.96
C LEU A 79 7.45 7.54 -25.86
N TYR A 80 6.39 7.58 -25.06
CA TYR A 80 6.25 6.72 -23.89
C TYR A 80 4.96 5.92 -23.97
N ALA A 81 5.07 4.61 -23.73
CA ALA A 81 3.93 3.78 -23.39
C ALA A 81 3.57 3.99 -21.91
N THR A 82 2.29 3.82 -21.56
CA THR A 82 1.80 3.88 -20.18
C THR A 82 2.58 2.91 -19.26
N LYS A 83 2.86 1.70 -19.72
CA LYS A 83 3.69 0.71 -19.01
C LYS A 83 5.11 1.19 -18.72
N ASN A 84 5.72 1.97 -19.63
CA ASN A 84 7.06 2.51 -19.43
C ASN A 84 7.05 3.58 -18.32
N VAL A 85 6.03 4.44 -18.33
CA VAL A 85 5.85 5.44 -17.25
C VAL A 85 5.59 4.76 -15.91
N ALA A 86 4.75 3.72 -15.87
CA ALA A 86 4.54 2.91 -14.68
C ALA A 86 5.86 2.34 -14.12
N GLN A 87 6.73 1.79 -14.97
CA GLN A 87 8.06 1.30 -14.57
C GLN A 87 8.95 2.41 -14.00
N MET A 88 8.94 3.61 -14.58
CA MET A 88 9.73 4.74 -14.08
C MET A 88 9.23 5.21 -12.71
N LEU A 89 7.91 5.35 -12.54
CA LEU A 89 7.31 5.73 -11.27
C LEU A 89 7.55 4.67 -10.18
N ARG A 90 7.51 3.38 -10.54
CA ARG A 90 7.88 2.29 -9.61
C ARG A 90 9.32 2.43 -9.12
N LYS A 91 10.28 2.61 -10.04
CA LYS A 91 11.70 2.77 -9.68
C LYS A 91 11.89 3.99 -8.78
N PHE A 92 11.24 5.11 -9.10
CA PHE A 92 11.27 6.31 -8.27
C PHE A 92 10.74 6.04 -6.85
N MET A 93 9.57 5.41 -6.71
CA MET A 93 8.99 5.11 -5.40
C MET A 93 9.81 4.10 -4.61
N VAL A 94 10.43 3.10 -5.26
CA VAL A 94 11.34 2.17 -4.59
C VAL A 94 12.54 2.91 -3.99
N LEU A 95 13.11 3.90 -4.68
CA LEU A 95 14.18 4.73 -4.12
C LEU A 95 13.68 5.52 -2.89
N ARG A 96 12.50 6.14 -2.99
CA ARG A 96 11.90 6.89 -1.88
C ARG A 96 11.63 6.01 -0.66
N ILE A 97 11.07 4.82 -0.84
CA ILE A 97 10.81 3.84 0.23
C ILE A 97 12.12 3.31 0.86
N ASN A 98 13.20 3.26 0.10
CA ASN A 98 14.52 2.88 0.61
C ASN A 98 15.27 4.05 1.28
N GLY A 99 14.66 5.23 1.40
CA GLY A 99 15.20 6.36 2.15
C GLY A 99 16.05 7.34 1.35
N TYR A 100 16.11 7.23 0.02
CA TYR A 100 16.79 8.22 -0.81
C TYR A 100 16.01 9.53 -0.80
N SER A 101 16.68 10.65 -0.50
CA SER A 101 16.06 11.98 -0.55
C SER A 101 15.79 12.42 -1.98
N ILE A 102 14.86 13.36 -2.16
CA ILE A 102 14.58 13.98 -3.48
C ILE A 102 15.87 14.58 -4.06
N GLN A 103 16.69 15.24 -3.24
CA GLN A 103 17.97 15.81 -3.66
C GLN A 103 18.96 14.75 -4.17
N GLN A 104 19.06 13.60 -3.48
CA GLN A 104 19.92 12.49 -3.91
C GLN A 104 19.46 11.91 -5.25
N ILE A 105 18.15 11.74 -5.41
CA ILE A 105 17.54 11.28 -6.67
C ILE A 105 17.76 12.32 -7.77
N GLY A 106 17.54 13.60 -7.49
CA GLY A 106 17.73 14.73 -8.39
C GLY A 106 19.16 14.85 -8.89
N HIS A 107 20.12 14.72 -8.00
CA HIS A 107 21.54 14.69 -8.36
C HIS A 107 21.86 13.52 -9.30
N HIS A 108 21.34 12.31 -9.02
CA HIS A 108 21.57 11.14 -9.86
C HIS A 108 20.89 11.25 -11.24
N LEU A 109 19.67 11.78 -11.28
CA LEU A 109 18.86 11.90 -12.49
C LEU A 109 19.07 13.22 -13.25
N LYS A 110 19.93 14.11 -12.73
CA LYS A 110 20.12 15.49 -13.24
C LYS A 110 18.80 16.22 -13.45
N THR A 111 17.86 16.05 -12.51
CA THR A 111 16.51 16.59 -12.58
C THR A 111 16.29 17.54 -11.40
N PRO A 112 15.73 18.75 -11.61
CA PRO A 112 15.42 19.68 -10.53
C PRO A 112 14.50 19.09 -9.46
N ASP A 113 14.79 19.39 -8.19
CA ASP A 113 14.03 18.91 -7.03
C ASP A 113 12.54 19.25 -7.15
N THR A 114 12.20 20.46 -7.61
CA THR A 114 10.81 20.90 -7.81
C THR A 114 10.03 20.05 -8.82
N ILE A 115 10.70 19.46 -9.81
CA ILE A 115 10.08 18.52 -10.74
C ILE A 115 9.87 17.18 -10.04
N LEU A 116 10.86 16.73 -9.27
CA LEU A 116 10.81 15.45 -8.56
C LEU A 116 9.76 15.42 -7.45
N GLU A 117 9.53 16.53 -6.74
CA GLU A 117 8.43 16.66 -5.78
C GLU A 117 7.07 16.45 -6.46
N ARG A 118 6.86 17.07 -7.62
CA ARG A 118 5.63 16.88 -8.40
C ARG A 118 5.51 15.46 -8.99
N VAL A 119 6.63 14.84 -9.33
CA VAL A 119 6.68 13.42 -9.72
C VAL A 119 6.32 12.52 -8.54
N GLU A 120 6.75 12.85 -7.32
CA GLU A 120 6.39 12.13 -6.09
C GLU A 120 4.89 12.19 -5.84
N ASP A 121 4.27 13.37 -5.90
CA ASP A 121 2.82 13.52 -5.75
C ASP A 121 2.05 12.67 -6.76
N LEU A 122 2.48 12.71 -8.02
CA LEU A 122 1.89 11.89 -9.08
C LEU A 122 2.06 10.40 -8.78
N ALA A 123 3.26 9.99 -8.36
CA ALA A 123 3.59 8.60 -8.06
C ALA A 123 2.74 8.05 -6.91
N ILE A 124 2.60 8.82 -5.82
CA ILE A 124 1.75 8.48 -4.68
C ILE A 124 0.30 8.29 -5.14
N LYS A 125 -0.21 9.22 -5.95
CA LYS A 125 -1.57 9.13 -6.47
C LYS A 125 -1.80 7.86 -7.29
N VAL A 126 -0.95 7.57 -8.27
CA VAL A 126 -1.14 6.38 -9.14
C VAL A 126 -0.94 5.06 -8.40
N VAL A 127 -0.06 5.03 -7.39
CA VAL A 127 0.10 3.85 -6.52
C VAL A 127 -1.15 3.65 -5.67
N GLY A 128 -1.72 4.72 -5.12
CA GLY A 128 -2.99 4.66 -4.38
C GLY A 128 -4.15 4.14 -5.25
N GLU A 129 -4.24 4.60 -6.50
CA GLU A 129 -5.21 4.09 -7.48
C GLU A 129 -5.00 2.59 -7.77
N ALA A 130 -3.75 2.15 -7.91
CA ALA A 130 -3.41 0.73 -8.15
C ALA A 130 -3.78 -0.16 -6.94
N ILE A 131 -3.49 0.30 -5.71
CA ILE A 131 -3.89 -0.40 -4.48
C ILE A 131 -5.41 -0.51 -4.40
N THR A 132 -6.12 0.59 -4.62
CA THR A 132 -7.61 0.63 -4.58
C THR A 132 -8.20 -0.34 -5.60
N LYS A 133 -7.67 -0.35 -6.82
CA LYS A 133 -8.08 -1.28 -7.89
C LYS A 133 -7.79 -2.75 -7.53
N SER A 134 -6.68 -3.02 -6.87
CA SER A 134 -6.34 -4.37 -6.42
C SER A 134 -7.29 -4.85 -5.32
N GLN A 135 -7.64 -3.96 -4.38
CA GLN A 135 -8.61 -4.25 -3.32
C GLN A 135 -10.02 -4.51 -3.88
N SER A 136 -10.46 -3.72 -4.86
CA SER A 136 -11.79 -3.91 -5.48
C SER A 136 -11.89 -5.22 -6.27
N ASN A 137 -10.77 -5.73 -6.78
CA ASN A 137 -10.71 -6.97 -7.56
C ASN A 137 -10.55 -8.23 -6.68
N GLY A 138 -10.57 -8.08 -5.35
CA GLY A 138 -10.49 -9.20 -4.42
C GLY A 138 -9.09 -9.81 -4.26
N THR A 139 -8.04 -9.15 -4.75
CA THR A 139 -6.66 -9.59 -4.48
C THR A 139 -6.32 -9.22 -3.03
N PRO A 140 -6.11 -10.19 -2.13
CA PRO A 140 -5.76 -9.90 -0.75
C PRO A 140 -4.44 -9.15 -0.71
N ILE A 141 -4.41 -8.03 0.02
CA ILE A 141 -3.16 -7.37 0.37
C ILE A 141 -2.50 -8.23 1.44
N ILE A 142 -1.37 -8.85 1.12
CA ILE A 142 -0.62 -9.64 2.07
C ILE A 142 0.10 -8.67 3.02
N GLY A 143 -0.32 -8.64 4.28
CA GLY A 143 0.44 -8.06 5.40
C GLY A 143 -0.05 -6.71 5.90
N GLY A 144 -0.85 -6.77 6.96
CA GLY A 144 -1.05 -5.75 7.98
C GLY A 144 -1.24 -6.49 9.30
#